data_AF-A0A964LQT7-F1
#
_entry.id   AF-A0A964LQT7-F1
#
_cell.length_a   1.000
_cell.length_b   1.000
_cell.length_c   1.000
_cell.angle_alpha   90.00
_cell.angle_beta   90.00
_cell.angle_gamma   90.00
#
_symmetry.space_group_name_H-M   'P 1'
#
loop_
_entity.id
_entity.type
_entity.pdbx_description
1 polymer ?
#
loop_
_entity_poly.entity_id
_entity_poly.type
_entity_poly.pdbx_seq_one_letter_code
_entity_poly.pdbx_strand_id
1 'polypeptide(L)'
;MPHQISYKISNLQSALYKQVLAPAVAVFILFSSGVSTVMAADAAAEPDPQLNRWQWLEGRRDQVSRGVTALGSNIDDWLAGEIIGDETNETFLRLRLHQQLGSLDGYHSKAKIGGSLDLPRTSERWKLIFESDNNELNSLLDTVLGEEKSSGAIGGFRYLQDLGDEWEITHDIGLRGRLPVDPYYRFRARFQQPLGDIWSLGISQKIWYYRTDGWGYNTDVMFSRPLASGMVLDVSSEVKYQQHRKQTEFAQAVSLHETLGDLETLSYTIGLLGFSKPNPRINDYYIETRYRRAIRENWLFLEAAPQIIVSRSENWRPEPRLIINLELLFFDF
;
A
#
# COMPACT_ATOMS: atom_id res chain seq x y z
N MET A 1 -52.94 -33.33 3.08
CA MET A 1 -51.69 -33.87 2.53
C MET A 1 -50.86 -32.73 1.93
N PRO A 2 -49.95 -32.08 2.69
CA PRO A 2 -49.11 -31.01 2.19
C PRO A 2 -47.66 -31.50 2.08
N HIS A 3 -47.29 -32.15 0.97
CA HIS A 3 -45.91 -32.62 0.77
C HIS A 3 -45.37 -32.42 -0.66
N GLN A 4 -45.93 -31.47 -1.42
CA GLN A 4 -45.56 -31.30 -2.84
C GLN A 4 -45.16 -29.86 -3.23
N ILE A 5 -45.07 -28.91 -2.29
CA ILE A 5 -44.67 -27.52 -2.60
C ILE A 5 -43.23 -27.20 -2.15
N SER A 6 -42.61 -28.03 -1.30
CA SER A 6 -41.28 -27.76 -0.77
C SER A 6 -40.10 -28.15 -1.69
N TYR A 7 -40.36 -28.78 -2.85
CA TYR A 7 -39.31 -29.27 -3.74
C TYR A 7 -39.09 -28.41 -5.00
N LYS A 8 -39.89 -27.36 -5.20
CA LYS A 8 -39.78 -26.47 -6.37
C LYS A 8 -39.13 -25.11 -6.09
N ILE A 9 -38.79 -24.82 -4.83
CA ILE A 9 -38.09 -23.59 -4.43
C ILE A 9 -36.57 -23.84 -4.23
N SER A 10 -36.15 -25.08 -3.94
CA SER A 10 -34.73 -25.43 -3.81
C SER A 10 -33.99 -25.52 -5.16
N ASN A 11 -34.70 -25.73 -6.27
CA ASN A 11 -34.11 -25.81 -7.61
C ASN A 11 -34.10 -24.49 -8.40
N LEU A 12 -34.67 -23.41 -7.85
CA LEU A 12 -34.55 -22.06 -8.41
C LEU A 12 -33.43 -21.24 -7.72
N GLN A 13 -33.08 -21.58 -6.48
CA GLN A 13 -31.92 -20.98 -5.79
C GLN A 13 -30.57 -21.59 -6.20
N SER A 14 -30.55 -22.86 -6.63
CA SER A 14 -29.33 -23.51 -7.15
C SER A 14 -29.00 -23.17 -8.59
N ALA A 15 -29.97 -22.67 -9.38
CA ALA A 15 -29.78 -22.23 -10.76
C ALA A 15 -29.32 -20.76 -10.88
N LEU A 16 -29.72 -19.89 -9.94
CA LEU A 16 -29.21 -18.50 -9.87
C LEU A 16 -27.81 -18.42 -9.23
N TYR A 17 -27.42 -19.38 -8.40
CA TYR A 17 -26.07 -19.42 -7.80
C TYR A 17 -24.98 -19.89 -8.79
N LYS A 18 -25.37 -20.58 -9.88
CA LYS A 18 -24.44 -21.07 -10.92
C LYS A 18 -24.33 -20.18 -12.17
N GLN A 19 -24.99 -19.02 -12.19
CA GLN A 19 -24.88 -18.04 -13.28
C GLN A 19 -24.13 -16.74 -12.91
N VAL A 20 -23.63 -16.62 -11.68
CA VAL A 20 -22.87 -15.43 -11.23
C VAL A 20 -21.37 -15.71 -11.06
N LEU A 21 -20.90 -16.96 -11.29
CA LEU A 21 -19.49 -17.34 -11.15
C LEU A 21 -18.76 -17.69 -12.46
N ALA A 22 -19.33 -17.34 -13.60
CA ALA A 22 -18.64 -17.29 -14.90
C ALA A 22 -19.33 -16.18 -15.72
N PRO A 23 -18.74 -14.96 -15.79
CA PRO A 23 -17.41 -14.72 -16.33
C PRO A 23 -16.59 -13.70 -15.51
N ALA A 24 -15.49 -14.12 -14.90
CA ALA A 24 -14.45 -13.21 -14.38
C ALA A 24 -13.04 -13.54 -14.92
N VAL A 25 -12.94 -14.41 -15.94
CA VAL A 25 -11.67 -14.87 -16.53
C VAL A 25 -11.55 -14.46 -18.01
N ALA A 26 -12.21 -13.37 -18.42
CA ALA A 26 -12.10 -12.87 -19.79
C ALA A 26 -12.03 -11.34 -19.83
N VAL A 27 -11.03 -10.78 -19.15
CA VAL A 27 -10.46 -9.46 -19.47
C VAL A 27 -8.93 -9.63 -19.50
N PHE A 28 -8.49 -10.50 -20.40
CA PHE A 28 -7.14 -10.50 -20.95
C PHE A 28 -7.35 -10.43 -22.45
N ILE A 29 -6.66 -9.52 -23.13
CA ILE A 29 -6.80 -9.14 -24.54
C ILE A 29 -7.89 -8.08 -24.78
N LEU A 30 -7.51 -6.80 -24.62
CA LEU A 30 -7.85 -5.69 -25.54
C LEU A 30 -7.15 -4.40 -25.09
N PHE A 31 -5.81 -4.39 -25.10
CA PHE A 31 -4.99 -3.18 -25.20
C PHE A 31 -3.62 -3.52 -25.84
N SER A 32 -3.63 -4.25 -26.96
CA SER A 32 -2.41 -4.59 -27.72
C SER A 32 -2.58 -4.44 -29.25
N SER A 33 -3.24 -3.37 -29.70
CA SER A 33 -3.24 -3.00 -31.11
C SER A 33 -3.34 -1.48 -31.27
N GLY A 34 -2.20 -0.81 -31.29
CA GLY A 34 -2.16 0.62 -31.58
C GLY A 34 -0.84 1.34 -31.33
N VAL A 35 0.31 0.72 -31.62
CA VAL A 35 1.54 1.50 -31.83
C VAL A 35 2.07 1.14 -33.21
N SER A 36 1.73 1.98 -34.18
CA SER A 36 2.32 1.95 -35.50
C SER A 36 3.80 2.26 -35.40
N THR A 37 4.58 1.43 -36.08
CA THR A 37 5.98 1.65 -36.43
C THR A 37 6.18 3.02 -37.06
N VAL A 38 6.94 3.88 -36.39
CA VAL A 38 7.74 4.91 -37.06
C VAL A 38 9.20 4.57 -36.80
N MET A 39 9.87 4.07 -37.83
CA MET A 39 11.33 4.02 -37.89
C MET A 39 11.88 5.35 -38.41
N ALA A 40 13.13 5.60 -38.00
CA ALA A 40 14.06 6.66 -38.39
C ALA A 40 13.86 7.99 -37.62
N ALA A 41 14.90 8.62 -37.06
CA ALA A 41 16.32 8.51 -37.34
C ALA A 41 17.18 8.73 -36.08
N ASP A 42 18.33 8.07 -36.07
CA ASP A 42 19.45 8.26 -35.17
C ASP A 42 19.98 9.70 -35.29
N ALA A 43 19.91 10.46 -34.20
CA ALA A 43 20.62 11.72 -34.03
C ALA A 43 21.12 11.76 -32.58
N ALA A 44 22.37 11.35 -32.41
CA ALA A 44 23.14 11.57 -31.19
C ALA A 44 23.15 13.08 -30.89
N ALA A 45 22.32 13.49 -29.94
CA ALA A 45 22.39 14.82 -29.35
C ALA A 45 23.52 14.81 -28.32
N GLU A 46 24.56 15.62 -28.57
CA GLU A 46 25.58 15.91 -27.56
C GLU A 46 24.92 16.54 -26.33
N PRO A 47 25.33 16.17 -25.10
CA PRO A 47 24.74 16.75 -23.90
C PRO A 47 25.13 18.23 -23.75
N ASP A 48 24.11 19.10 -23.67
CA ASP A 48 24.23 20.55 -23.42
C ASP A 48 24.86 20.80 -22.03
N PRO A 49 25.99 21.55 -21.95
CA PRO A 49 26.76 21.76 -20.71
C PRO A 49 26.15 22.84 -19.80
N GLN A 50 24.83 23.01 -19.78
CA GLN A 50 24.16 23.91 -18.85
C GLN A 50 23.92 23.24 -17.48
N LEU A 51 24.88 23.44 -16.58
CA LEU A 51 24.74 23.36 -15.12
C LEU A 51 23.93 22.17 -14.58
N ASN A 52 24.64 21.09 -14.28
CA ASN A 52 24.12 19.94 -13.56
C ASN A 52 23.89 20.29 -12.07
N ARG A 53 22.86 21.10 -11.77
CA ARG A 53 22.46 21.58 -10.42
C ARG A 53 21.92 20.48 -9.50
N TRP A 54 21.91 19.24 -9.97
CA TRP A 54 21.18 18.12 -9.39
C TRP A 54 22.04 16.85 -9.27
N GLN A 55 23.36 16.92 -9.47
CA GLN A 55 24.26 15.76 -9.32
C GLN A 55 24.21 15.10 -7.93
N TRP A 56 23.84 15.85 -6.89
CA TRP A 56 23.63 15.30 -5.56
C TRP A 56 22.43 14.32 -5.47
N LEU A 57 21.54 14.29 -6.48
CA LEU A 57 20.36 13.42 -6.56
C LEU A 57 20.60 12.10 -7.32
N GLU A 58 21.68 11.98 -8.12
CA GLU A 58 21.89 10.84 -9.04
C GLU A 58 22.26 9.53 -8.30
N GLY A 59 23.12 9.58 -7.29
CA GLY A 59 23.61 8.36 -6.59
C GLY A 59 22.52 7.60 -5.81
N ARG A 60 21.47 8.31 -5.38
CA ARG A 60 20.37 7.77 -4.57
C ARG A 60 19.40 6.92 -5.40
N ARG A 61 19.24 7.23 -6.69
CA ARG A 61 18.33 6.52 -7.59
C ARG A 61 18.68 5.02 -7.71
N ASP A 62 19.97 4.71 -7.81
CA ASP A 62 20.44 3.34 -8.02
C ASP A 62 20.34 2.48 -6.75
N GLN A 63 20.28 3.09 -5.57
CA GLN A 63 20.01 2.40 -4.30
C GLN A 63 18.52 2.07 -4.19
N VAL A 64 17.64 3.04 -4.43
CA VAL A 64 16.18 2.83 -4.39
C VAL A 64 15.77 1.79 -5.44
N SER A 65 16.26 1.90 -6.68
CA SER A 65 15.93 0.95 -7.76
C SER A 65 16.27 -0.50 -7.39
N ARG A 66 17.48 -0.72 -6.84
CA ARG A 66 17.88 -2.06 -6.35
C ARG A 66 17.00 -2.56 -5.20
N GLY A 67 16.62 -1.67 -4.28
CA GLY A 67 15.69 -1.98 -3.19
C GLY A 67 14.36 -2.52 -3.72
N VAL A 68 13.71 -1.79 -4.65
CA VAL A 68 12.41 -2.18 -5.23
C VAL A 68 12.47 -3.52 -5.94
N THR A 69 13.59 -3.90 -6.56
CA THR A 69 13.68 -5.12 -7.37
C THR A 69 13.89 -6.42 -6.59
N ALA A 70 14.26 -6.36 -5.31
CA ALA A 70 14.82 -7.53 -4.64
C ALA A 70 13.77 -8.51 -4.13
N LEU A 71 12.72 -8.03 -3.46
CA LEU A 71 11.73 -8.84 -2.73
C LEU A 71 10.34 -8.17 -2.75
N GLY A 72 9.29 -8.96 -2.57
CA GLY A 72 7.90 -8.46 -2.63
C GLY A 72 7.58 -7.45 -1.53
N SER A 73 8.10 -7.65 -0.31
CA SER A 73 8.04 -6.65 0.76
C SER A 73 8.62 -5.30 0.35
N ASN A 74 9.78 -5.30 -0.30
CA ASN A 74 10.36 -4.07 -0.82
C ASN A 74 9.45 -3.43 -1.88
N ILE A 75 8.82 -4.22 -2.75
CA ILE A 75 7.86 -3.67 -3.72
C ILE A 75 6.64 -3.08 -2.99
N ASP A 76 6.08 -3.77 -1.99
CA ASP A 76 4.96 -3.28 -1.21
C ASP A 76 5.31 -1.98 -0.47
N ASP A 77 6.46 -1.93 0.19
CA ASP A 77 6.97 -0.71 0.83
C ASP A 77 7.21 0.40 -0.22
N TRP A 78 7.62 0.09 -1.44
CA TRP A 78 7.71 1.07 -2.53
C TRP A 78 6.35 1.60 -2.96
N LEU A 79 5.35 0.72 -3.12
CA LEU A 79 3.98 1.09 -3.47
C LEU A 79 3.31 1.88 -2.34
N ALA A 80 3.65 1.57 -1.09
CA ALA A 80 3.22 2.33 0.08
C ALA A 80 3.99 3.66 0.23
N GLY A 81 5.12 3.81 -0.46
CA GLY A 81 6.05 4.94 -0.32
C GLY A 81 6.84 4.95 0.99
N GLU A 82 7.03 3.78 1.61
CA GLU A 82 7.76 3.55 2.85
C GLU A 82 9.26 3.31 2.63
N ILE A 83 9.68 2.65 1.53
CA ILE A 83 11.11 2.39 1.19
C ILE A 83 11.97 3.64 1.29
N ILE A 84 11.41 4.78 0.90
CA ILE A 84 12.21 5.96 0.60
C ILE A 84 12.53 6.79 1.86
N GLY A 85 11.96 6.45 3.02
CA GLY A 85 12.17 7.22 4.25
C GLY A 85 12.09 6.46 5.57
N ASP A 86 11.39 5.32 5.64
CA ASP A 86 11.31 4.53 6.87
C ASP A 86 12.54 3.61 7.04
N GLU A 87 13.02 2.99 5.96
CA GLU A 87 14.15 2.03 6.01
C GLU A 87 15.54 2.68 5.87
N THR A 88 15.69 3.80 5.14
CA THR A 88 17.02 4.33 4.79
C THR A 88 17.71 5.11 5.91
N ASN A 89 17.13 5.16 7.12
CA ASN A 89 17.63 5.97 8.23
C ASN A 89 17.96 7.44 7.86
N GLU A 90 17.17 8.05 6.98
CA GLU A 90 17.43 9.41 6.50
C GLU A 90 16.37 10.44 6.91
N THR A 91 16.77 11.70 6.75
CA THR A 91 15.95 12.89 6.86
C THR A 91 15.20 13.12 5.55
N PHE A 92 13.88 13.23 5.61
CA PHE A 92 13.05 13.45 4.43
C PHE A 92 11.80 14.27 4.71
N LEU A 93 11.31 14.92 3.65
CA LEU A 93 10.01 15.58 3.61
C LEU A 93 9.21 15.00 2.44
N ARG A 94 7.99 14.55 2.71
CA ARG A 94 7.06 13.97 1.76
C ARG A 94 5.82 14.84 1.63
N LEU A 95 5.45 15.18 0.40
CA LEU A 95 4.17 15.78 0.05
C LEU A 95 3.41 14.81 -0.88
N ARG A 96 2.21 14.39 -0.50
CA ARG A 96 1.38 13.50 -1.31
C ARG A 96 0.04 14.16 -1.59
N LEU A 97 -0.28 14.34 -2.87
CA LEU A 97 -1.59 14.74 -3.34
C LEU A 97 -2.34 13.49 -3.80
N HIS A 98 -3.36 13.10 -3.05
CA HIS A 98 -4.21 11.95 -3.31
C HIS A 98 -5.53 12.40 -3.92
N GLN A 99 -5.91 11.79 -5.03
CA GLN A 99 -7.17 12.02 -5.74
C GLN A 99 -7.89 10.68 -5.88
N GLN A 100 -9.18 10.64 -5.57
CA GLN A 100 -10.00 9.46 -5.69
C GLN A 100 -11.29 9.80 -6.44
N LEU A 101 -11.64 8.98 -7.43
CA LEU A 101 -12.88 9.08 -8.20
C LEU A 101 -13.61 7.74 -8.06
N GLY A 102 -14.72 7.71 -7.33
CA GLY A 102 -15.61 6.54 -7.22
C GLY A 102 -16.90 6.77 -7.97
N SER A 103 -17.44 5.71 -8.59
CA SER A 103 -18.76 5.81 -9.26
C SER A 103 -19.91 6.01 -8.27
N LEU A 104 -19.80 5.53 -7.03
CA LEU A 104 -20.78 5.77 -5.96
C LEU A 104 -20.30 6.88 -5.01
N ASP A 105 -19.00 6.92 -4.71
CA ASP A 105 -18.43 7.89 -3.74
C ASP A 105 -18.16 9.29 -4.31
N GLY A 106 -18.15 9.46 -5.63
CA GLY A 106 -17.79 10.72 -6.27
C GLY A 106 -16.30 11.05 -6.15
N TYR A 107 -15.97 12.35 -6.16
CA TYR A 107 -14.59 12.83 -6.18
C TYR A 107 -14.12 13.28 -4.79
N HIS A 108 -12.96 12.77 -4.38
CA HIS A 108 -12.28 13.13 -3.14
C HIS A 108 -10.84 13.54 -3.44
N SER A 109 -10.35 14.55 -2.72
CA SER A 109 -9.00 15.09 -2.89
C SER A 109 -8.41 15.38 -1.53
N LYS A 110 -7.15 15.01 -1.33
CA LYS A 110 -6.46 15.20 -0.06
C LYS A 110 -4.98 15.47 -0.30
N ALA A 111 -4.46 16.44 0.43
CA ALA A 111 -3.03 16.68 0.52
C ALA A 111 -2.51 16.16 1.87
N LYS A 112 -1.39 15.46 1.83
CA LYS A 112 -0.67 14.98 3.01
C LYS A 112 0.74 15.52 3.00
N ILE A 113 1.21 15.86 4.19
CA ILE A 113 2.59 16.21 4.44
C ILE A 113 3.10 15.35 5.59
N GLY A 114 4.28 14.80 5.44
CA GLY A 114 4.94 14.07 6.52
C GLY A 114 6.44 14.11 6.31
N GLY A 115 7.18 13.77 7.35
CA GLY A 115 8.63 13.77 7.26
C GLY A 115 9.28 13.23 8.50
N SER A 116 10.57 13.00 8.37
CA SER A 116 11.44 12.50 9.40
C SER A 116 12.72 13.33 9.39
N LEU A 117 13.26 13.67 10.56
CA LEU A 117 14.49 14.43 10.71
C LEU A 117 15.40 13.74 11.72
N ASP A 118 16.62 13.45 11.29
CA ASP A 118 17.64 12.83 12.14
C ASP A 118 18.15 13.86 13.15
N LEU A 119 18.30 13.43 14.41
CA LEU A 119 18.73 14.33 15.46
C LEU A 119 20.27 14.39 15.53
N PRO A 120 20.90 15.56 15.29
CA PRO A 120 22.35 15.68 15.04
C PRO A 120 23.26 15.43 16.27
N ARG A 121 22.69 15.14 17.45
CA ARG A 121 23.45 14.94 18.71
C ARG A 121 23.11 13.64 19.42
N THR A 122 22.31 12.78 18.82
CA THR A 122 22.02 11.44 19.34
C THR A 122 22.79 10.41 18.53
N SER A 123 22.79 9.14 18.97
CA SER A 123 23.02 8.07 17.99
C SER A 123 22.00 8.26 16.86
N GLU A 124 22.39 8.00 15.61
CA GLU A 124 21.58 8.13 14.39
C GLU A 124 20.28 7.27 14.40
N ARG A 125 19.91 6.74 15.56
CA ARG A 125 18.74 5.93 15.84
C ARG A 125 17.52 6.74 16.25
N TRP A 126 17.71 7.99 16.69
CA TRP A 126 16.60 8.85 17.10
C TRP A 126 16.23 9.86 16.01
N LYS A 127 14.94 9.92 15.69
CA LYS A 127 14.39 10.84 14.70
C LYS A 127 13.22 11.62 15.23
N LEU A 128 13.02 12.83 14.73
CA LEU A 128 11.80 13.59 14.88
C LEU A 128 10.89 13.27 13.70
N ILE A 129 9.69 12.75 13.97
CA ILE A 129 8.70 12.41 12.94
C ILE A 129 7.49 13.32 13.04
N PHE A 130 6.89 13.60 11.89
CA PHE A 130 5.60 14.25 11.82
C PHE A 130 4.80 13.74 10.62
N GLU A 131 3.48 13.64 10.78
CA GLU A 131 2.56 13.27 9.72
C GLU A 131 1.29 14.11 9.89
N SER A 132 0.81 14.74 8.82
CA SER A 132 -0.43 15.54 8.88
C SER A 132 -1.68 14.68 9.02
N ASP A 133 -1.61 13.42 8.60
CA ASP A 133 -2.73 12.50 8.67
C ASP A 133 -2.25 11.05 8.80
N ASN A 134 -2.64 10.41 9.91
CA ASN A 134 -2.14 9.11 10.30
C ASN A 134 -3.14 7.99 9.99
N ASN A 135 -2.85 7.12 9.03
CA ASN A 135 -3.81 6.08 8.63
C ASN A 135 -3.95 4.93 9.67
N GLU A 136 -3.20 4.93 10.77
CA GLU A 136 -3.20 3.84 11.76
C GLU A 136 -4.58 3.54 12.34
N LEU A 137 -5.38 4.57 12.63
CA LEU A 137 -6.72 4.43 13.22
C LEU A 137 -7.85 4.29 12.17
N ASN A 138 -7.51 4.29 10.88
CA ASN A 138 -8.48 4.03 9.81
C ASN A 138 -8.89 2.55 9.81
N SER A 139 -9.99 2.19 9.12
CA SER A 139 -10.33 0.77 8.95
C SER A 139 -9.27 0.08 8.10
N LEU A 140 -9.14 -1.23 8.24
CA LEU A 140 -8.30 -2.00 7.32
C LEU A 140 -8.85 -1.88 5.90
N LEU A 141 -10.19 -1.87 5.76
CA LEU A 141 -10.87 -1.62 4.50
C LEU A 141 -10.48 -0.28 3.87
N ASP A 142 -10.44 0.78 4.66
CA ASP A 142 -10.08 2.12 4.19
C ASP A 142 -8.62 2.12 3.71
N THR A 143 -7.72 1.50 4.48
CA THR A 143 -6.30 1.43 4.15
C THR A 143 -6.06 0.63 2.87
N VAL A 144 -6.64 -0.56 2.75
CA VAL A 144 -6.45 -1.46 1.59
C VAL A 144 -7.09 -0.91 0.32
N LEU A 145 -8.27 -0.27 0.43
CA LEU A 145 -8.96 0.32 -0.72
C LEU A 145 -8.49 1.75 -1.05
N GLY A 146 -7.43 2.21 -0.38
CA GLY A 146 -6.83 3.53 -0.60
C GLY A 146 -7.71 4.71 -0.20
N GLU A 147 -8.69 4.52 0.69
CA GLU A 147 -9.52 5.60 1.22
C GLU A 147 -8.79 6.43 2.27
N GLU A 148 -8.62 7.70 1.95
CA GLU A 148 -7.89 8.62 2.81
C GLU A 148 -8.79 9.35 3.82
N LYS A 149 -9.26 8.64 4.85
CA LYS A 149 -9.98 9.25 5.99
C LYS A 149 -9.03 10.00 6.91
N SER A 150 -9.49 11.13 7.47
CA SER A 150 -8.67 11.95 8.36
C SER A 150 -8.73 11.46 9.80
N SER A 151 -7.57 11.16 10.37
CA SER A 151 -7.42 10.69 11.75
C SER A 151 -6.69 11.70 12.65
N GLY A 152 -6.17 12.78 12.06
CA GLY A 152 -5.43 13.84 12.71
C GLY A 152 -3.92 13.76 12.51
N ALA A 153 -3.26 14.91 12.70
CA ALA A 153 -1.81 15.01 12.61
C ALA A 153 -1.14 14.39 13.83
N ILE A 154 0.01 13.75 13.64
CA ILE A 154 0.88 13.27 14.72
C ILE A 154 2.26 13.91 14.61
N GLY A 155 2.91 14.07 15.76
CA GLY A 155 4.32 14.45 15.84
C GLY A 155 4.96 13.78 17.04
N GLY A 156 6.20 13.34 16.90
CA GLY A 156 6.86 12.58 17.96
C GLY A 156 8.31 12.24 17.66
N PHE A 157 8.85 11.37 18.49
CA PHE A 157 10.17 10.82 18.33
C PHE A 157 10.08 9.35 17.95
N ARG A 158 10.91 8.95 17.00
CA ARG A 158 11.11 7.58 16.57
C ARG A 158 12.48 7.10 17.04
N TYR A 159 12.53 5.90 17.56
CA TYR A 159 13.77 5.18 17.85
C TYR A 159 13.83 3.92 16.99
N LEU A 160 14.88 3.80 16.18
CA LEU A 160 15.13 2.65 15.31
C LEU A 160 16.19 1.72 15.92
N GLN A 161 15.93 0.43 15.80
CA GLN A 161 16.82 -0.63 16.23
C GLN A 161 16.83 -1.75 15.21
N ASP A 162 17.94 -1.85 14.48
CA ASP A 162 18.22 -2.96 13.59
C ASP A 162 18.88 -4.09 14.38
N LEU A 163 18.33 -5.29 14.26
CA LEU A 163 18.72 -6.48 14.99
C LEU A 163 19.15 -7.57 14.00
N GLY A 164 20.32 -7.37 13.39
CA GLY A 164 20.80 -8.22 12.31
C GLY A 164 20.19 -7.85 10.96
N ASP A 165 20.26 -8.78 10.02
CA ASP A 165 19.79 -8.54 8.64
C ASP A 165 18.29 -8.84 8.50
N GLU A 166 17.68 -9.55 9.45
CA GLU A 166 16.29 -10.00 9.34
C GLU A 166 15.28 -9.16 10.12
N TRP A 167 15.70 -8.39 11.13
CA TRP A 167 14.79 -7.68 12.04
C TRP A 167 15.00 -6.17 12.05
N GLU A 168 13.92 -5.44 11.79
CA GLU A 168 13.82 -4.00 11.99
C GLU A 168 12.81 -3.73 13.12
N ILE A 169 13.23 -3.04 14.18
CA ILE A 169 12.37 -2.66 15.30
C ILE A 169 12.32 -1.15 15.43
N THR A 170 11.10 -0.62 15.54
CA THR A 170 10.85 0.81 15.68
C THR A 170 9.94 1.09 16.88
N HIS A 171 10.31 2.11 17.65
CA HIS A 171 9.54 2.64 18.78
C HIS A 171 9.23 4.11 18.54
N ASP A 172 7.95 4.46 18.47
CA ASP A 172 7.49 5.83 18.31
C ASP A 172 6.77 6.31 19.58
N ILE A 173 7.14 7.48 20.08
CA ILE A 173 6.46 8.15 21.19
C ILE A 173 6.15 9.57 20.75
N GLY A 174 4.88 9.99 20.85
CA GLY A 174 4.50 11.31 20.38
C GLY A 174 3.14 11.78 20.86
N LEU A 175 2.67 12.83 20.22
CA LEU A 175 1.37 13.46 20.46
C LEU A 175 0.60 13.52 19.15
N ARG A 176 -0.71 13.24 19.24
CA ARG A 176 -1.65 13.55 18.17
C ARG A 176 -2.21 14.95 18.37
N GLY A 177 -2.20 15.75 17.32
CA GLY A 177 -2.65 17.13 17.23
C GLY A 177 -4.17 17.27 17.36
N ARG A 178 -4.69 16.97 18.56
CA ARG A 178 -6.10 17.12 18.94
C ARG A 178 -6.19 17.61 20.39
N LEU A 179 -7.30 18.29 20.72
CA LEU A 179 -7.67 18.64 22.09
C LEU A 179 -8.77 17.69 22.61
N PRO A 180 -8.66 17.13 23.83
CA PRO A 180 -7.52 17.21 24.75
C PRO A 180 -6.27 16.49 24.21
N VAL A 181 -5.10 16.79 24.79
CA VAL A 181 -3.82 16.17 24.39
C VAL A 181 -3.95 14.65 24.38
N ASP A 182 -3.53 14.05 23.28
CA ASP A 182 -3.64 12.63 23.01
C ASP A 182 -2.25 12.05 22.73
N PRO A 183 -1.49 11.69 23.78
CA PRO A 183 -0.22 11.02 23.61
C PRO A 183 -0.42 9.61 23.03
N TYR A 184 0.55 9.17 22.26
CA TYR A 184 0.59 7.83 21.71
C TYR A 184 1.94 7.17 21.89
N TYR A 185 1.90 5.84 21.89
CA TYR A 185 3.04 4.97 21.74
C TYR A 185 2.76 3.98 20.63
N ARG A 186 3.75 3.74 19.77
CA ARG A 186 3.67 2.76 18.68
C ARG A 186 4.94 1.94 18.65
N PHE A 187 4.77 0.64 18.50
CA PHE A 187 5.81 -0.36 18.34
C PHE A 187 5.60 -1.04 17.00
N ARG A 188 6.64 -1.11 16.18
CA ARG A 188 6.66 -1.85 14.92
C ARG A 188 7.84 -2.81 14.95
N ALA A 189 7.60 -4.06 14.59
CA ALA A 189 8.65 -5.04 14.34
C ALA A 189 8.40 -5.64 12.95
N ARG A 190 9.41 -5.58 12.09
CA ARG A 190 9.43 -6.26 10.80
C ARG A 190 10.44 -7.38 10.84
N PHE A 191 10.06 -8.51 10.27
CA PHE A 191 10.89 -9.67 10.12
C PHE A 191 10.87 -10.13 8.67
N GLN A 192 12.04 -10.36 8.08
CA GLN A 192 12.15 -10.83 6.72
C GLN A 192 13.16 -11.97 6.61
N GLN A 193 12.74 -13.08 6.00
CA GLN A 193 13.59 -14.25 5.86
C GLN A 193 13.33 -15.01 4.55
N PRO A 194 14.37 -15.37 3.78
CA PRO A 194 14.24 -16.33 2.69
C PRO A 194 13.76 -17.70 3.19
N LEU A 195 12.78 -18.28 2.50
CA LEU A 195 12.26 -19.63 2.72
C LEU A 195 12.68 -20.55 1.57
N GLY A 196 13.84 -21.19 1.74
CA GLY A 196 14.46 -21.96 0.66
C GLY A 196 14.92 -21.06 -0.48
N ASP A 197 14.90 -21.58 -1.71
CA ASP A 197 15.53 -20.88 -2.85
C ASP A 197 14.58 -19.94 -3.62
N ILE A 198 13.27 -20.05 -3.39
CA ILE A 198 12.25 -19.42 -4.26
C ILE A 198 11.16 -18.66 -3.51
N TRP A 199 11.08 -18.80 -2.19
CA TRP A 199 10.10 -18.07 -1.38
C TRP A 199 10.83 -17.19 -0.37
N SER A 200 10.16 -16.14 0.07
CA SER A 200 10.56 -15.31 1.19
C SER A 200 9.33 -15.03 2.05
N LEU A 201 9.55 -14.89 3.35
CA LEU A 201 8.56 -14.59 4.36
C LEU A 201 8.84 -13.19 4.88
N GLY A 202 7.84 -12.32 4.80
CA GLY A 202 7.76 -11.06 5.51
C GLY A 202 6.70 -11.15 6.62
N ILE A 203 7.04 -10.66 7.81
CA ILE A 203 6.08 -10.49 8.90
C ILE A 203 6.22 -9.06 9.42
N SER A 204 5.12 -8.31 9.42
CA SER A 204 5.06 -6.98 10.01
C SER A 204 4.06 -6.95 11.16
N GLN A 205 4.56 -6.71 12.37
CA GLN A 205 3.76 -6.56 13.57
C GLN A 205 3.80 -5.10 14.04
N LYS A 206 2.65 -4.44 14.00
CA LYS A 206 2.45 -3.10 14.54
C LYS A 206 1.52 -3.16 15.75
N ILE A 207 1.88 -2.50 16.83
CA ILE A 207 1.07 -2.37 18.05
C ILE A 207 1.08 -0.90 18.44
N TRP A 208 -0.08 -0.34 18.73
CA TRP A 208 -0.19 1.06 19.13
C TRP A 208 -1.10 1.23 20.32
N TYR A 209 -0.92 2.35 21.02
CA TYR A 209 -1.80 2.83 22.06
C TYR A 209 -1.94 4.34 21.95
N TYR A 210 -3.18 4.82 21.80
CA TYR A 210 -3.56 6.22 21.93
C TYR A 210 -4.34 6.41 23.22
N ARG A 211 -4.12 7.52 23.92
CA ARG A 211 -4.85 7.81 25.16
C ARG A 211 -6.36 7.87 24.96
N THR A 212 -6.84 8.39 23.83
CA THR A 212 -8.29 8.52 23.56
C THR A 212 -8.93 7.29 22.93
N ASP A 213 -8.22 6.57 22.04
CA ASP A 213 -8.78 5.46 21.26
C ASP A 213 -8.41 4.08 21.82
N GLY A 214 -7.49 4.03 22.78
CA GLY A 214 -6.97 2.81 23.35
C GLY A 214 -5.93 2.13 22.47
N TRP A 215 -5.79 0.83 22.61
CA TRP A 215 -4.80 0.06 21.85
C TRP A 215 -5.37 -0.57 20.58
N GLY A 216 -4.47 -0.92 19.68
CA GLY A 216 -4.76 -1.76 18.54
C GLY A 216 -3.50 -2.48 18.08
N TYR A 217 -3.68 -3.38 17.14
CA TYR A 217 -2.58 -4.03 16.47
C TYR A 217 -2.91 -4.28 15.01
N ASN A 218 -1.85 -4.43 14.23
CA ASN A 218 -1.89 -4.87 12.85
C ASN A 218 -0.82 -5.94 12.67
N THR A 219 -1.20 -7.10 12.18
CA THR A 219 -0.29 -8.18 11.86
C THR A 219 -0.46 -8.46 10.38
N ASP A 220 0.60 -8.23 9.62
CA ASP A 220 0.68 -8.61 8.21
C ASP A 220 1.70 -9.74 8.04
N VAL A 221 1.32 -10.74 7.24
CA VAL A 221 2.18 -11.87 6.88
C VAL A 221 2.14 -12.01 5.37
N MET A 222 3.31 -11.92 4.76
CA MET A 222 3.48 -11.94 3.32
C MET A 222 4.43 -13.06 2.90
N PHE A 223 4.02 -13.81 1.90
CA PHE A 223 4.88 -14.75 1.20
C PHE A 223 5.15 -14.25 -0.20
N SER A 224 6.42 -14.03 -0.51
CA SER A 224 6.85 -13.47 -1.79
C SER A 224 7.68 -14.48 -2.56
N ARG A 225 7.37 -14.62 -3.85
CA ARG A 225 8.08 -15.51 -4.77
C ARG A 225 8.48 -14.77 -6.04
N PRO A 226 9.78 -14.68 -6.35
CA PRO A 226 10.23 -14.26 -7.67
C PRO A 226 9.78 -15.26 -8.72
N LEU A 227 9.27 -14.76 -9.83
CA LEU A 227 8.90 -15.53 -11.01
C LEU A 227 9.91 -15.28 -12.15
N ALA A 228 9.87 -16.12 -13.17
CA ALA A 228 10.56 -15.82 -14.42
C ALA A 228 10.00 -14.49 -14.98
N SER A 229 10.83 -13.69 -15.65
CA SER A 229 10.51 -12.37 -16.25
C SER A 229 10.50 -11.14 -15.34
N GLY A 230 11.16 -11.17 -14.18
CA GLY A 230 11.28 -9.98 -13.31
C GLY A 230 9.97 -9.60 -12.60
N MET A 231 9.07 -10.58 -12.50
CA MET A 231 7.83 -10.47 -11.75
C MET A 231 7.98 -11.08 -10.36
N VAL A 232 7.22 -10.57 -9.39
CA VAL A 232 7.14 -11.08 -8.02
C VAL A 232 5.69 -11.38 -7.68
N LEU A 233 5.43 -12.60 -7.23
CA LEU A 233 4.13 -13.03 -6.73
C LEU A 233 4.10 -12.88 -5.21
N ASP A 234 3.14 -12.12 -4.71
CA ASP A 234 2.92 -11.92 -3.28
C ASP A 234 1.58 -12.50 -2.85
N VAL A 235 1.60 -13.17 -1.71
CA VAL A 235 0.40 -13.66 -1.01
C VAL A 235 0.42 -13.08 0.39
N SER A 236 -0.47 -12.13 0.67
CA SER A 236 -0.52 -11.41 1.94
C SER A 236 -1.77 -11.74 2.73
N SER A 237 -1.61 -11.79 4.06
CA SER A 237 -2.67 -12.03 5.03
C SER A 237 -2.53 -11.03 6.16
N GLU A 238 -3.49 -10.13 6.28
CA GLU A 238 -3.45 -9.02 7.23
C GLU A 238 -4.59 -9.13 8.24
N VAL A 239 -4.30 -8.88 9.51
CA VAL A 239 -5.29 -8.84 10.60
C VAL A 239 -5.09 -7.60 11.44
N LYS A 240 -6.13 -6.77 11.49
CA LYS A 240 -6.15 -5.52 12.25
C LYS A 240 -7.20 -5.57 13.34
N TYR A 241 -6.83 -5.20 14.56
CA TYR A 241 -7.77 -5.02 15.66
C TYR A 241 -7.68 -3.61 16.24
N GLN A 242 -8.84 -3.04 16.56
CA GLN A 242 -8.92 -1.71 17.15
C GLN A 242 -9.88 -1.73 18.35
N GLN A 243 -9.37 -1.34 19.53
CA GLN A 243 -10.16 -1.34 20.76
C GLN A 243 -11.35 -0.38 20.69
N HIS A 244 -11.17 0.84 20.16
CA HIS A 244 -12.24 1.83 20.01
C HIS A 244 -13.44 1.30 19.21
N ARG A 245 -13.17 0.54 18.13
CA ARG A 245 -14.18 -0.09 17.28
C ARG A 245 -14.68 -1.43 17.81
N LYS A 246 -13.94 -2.03 18.75
CA LYS A 246 -14.16 -3.37 19.29
C LYS A 246 -14.29 -4.41 18.18
N GLN A 247 -13.52 -4.28 17.11
CA GLN A 247 -13.67 -5.07 15.88
C GLN A 247 -12.31 -5.52 15.39
N THR A 248 -12.29 -6.74 14.86
CA THR A 248 -11.15 -7.27 14.09
C THR A 248 -11.55 -7.25 12.62
N GLU A 249 -10.67 -6.75 11.79
CA GLU A 249 -10.77 -6.73 10.35
C GLU A 249 -9.65 -7.62 9.81
N PHE A 250 -9.89 -8.32 8.70
CA PHE A 250 -8.89 -9.15 8.06
C PHE A 250 -8.93 -8.94 6.55
N ALA A 251 -7.77 -9.05 5.91
CA ALA A 251 -7.62 -9.00 4.48
C ALA A 251 -6.78 -10.20 4.02
N GLN A 252 -7.10 -10.67 2.82
CA GLN A 252 -6.27 -11.64 2.10
C GLN A 252 -6.13 -11.14 0.68
N ALA A 253 -4.90 -11.03 0.21
CA ALA A 253 -4.63 -10.61 -1.16
C ALA A 253 -3.61 -11.51 -1.84
N VAL A 254 -3.70 -11.55 -3.16
CA VAL A 254 -2.67 -12.08 -4.04
C VAL A 254 -2.34 -10.97 -5.02
N SER A 255 -1.05 -10.61 -5.07
CA SER A 255 -0.54 -9.54 -5.93
C SER A 255 0.52 -10.09 -6.86
N LEU A 256 0.52 -9.61 -8.10
CA LEU A 256 1.58 -9.86 -9.07
C LEU A 256 2.20 -8.52 -9.44
N HIS A 257 3.47 -8.35 -9.08
CA HIS A 257 4.24 -7.15 -9.33
C HIS A 257 5.18 -7.37 -10.51
N GLU A 258 5.21 -6.43 -11.43
CA GLU A 258 6.11 -6.40 -12.58
C GLU A 258 6.94 -5.11 -12.53
N THR A 259 8.26 -5.25 -12.52
CA THR A 259 9.15 -4.09 -12.64
C THR A 259 9.39 -3.83 -14.12
N LEU A 260 8.89 -2.72 -14.64
CA LEU A 260 8.98 -2.35 -16.05
C LEU A 260 10.27 -1.56 -16.36
N GLY A 261 10.84 -0.91 -15.36
CA GLY A 261 12.06 -0.10 -15.48
C GLY A 261 12.51 0.43 -14.11
N ASP A 262 13.49 1.33 -14.12
CA ASP A 262 13.96 1.99 -12.90
C ASP A 262 12.82 2.79 -12.25
N LEU A 263 12.44 2.40 -11.03
CA LEU A 263 11.37 3.05 -10.26
C LEU A 263 10.04 3.11 -11.03
N GLU A 264 9.76 2.08 -11.84
CA GLU A 264 8.53 1.91 -12.60
C GLU A 264 7.96 0.51 -12.37
N THR A 265 6.79 0.45 -11.76
CA THR A 265 6.16 -0.80 -11.32
C THR A 265 4.71 -0.86 -11.76
N LEU A 266 4.30 -2.03 -12.23
CA LEU A 266 2.92 -2.36 -12.53
C LEU A 266 2.51 -3.53 -11.64
N SER A 267 1.42 -3.38 -10.90
CA SER A 267 0.94 -4.38 -9.94
C SER A 267 -0.49 -4.74 -10.23
N TYR A 268 -0.81 -6.03 -10.14
CA TYR A 268 -2.16 -6.54 -10.26
C TYR A 268 -2.53 -7.25 -8.97
N THR A 269 -3.55 -6.78 -8.29
CA THR A 269 -3.96 -7.32 -6.99
C THR A 269 -5.40 -7.79 -7.05
N ILE A 270 -5.63 -8.98 -6.52
CA ILE A 270 -6.97 -9.46 -6.19
C ILE A 270 -7.02 -9.72 -4.70
N GLY A 271 -8.10 -9.29 -4.05
CA GLY A 271 -8.19 -9.45 -2.61
C GLY A 271 -9.62 -9.50 -2.09
N LEU A 272 -9.70 -9.89 -0.84
CA LEU A 272 -10.93 -9.90 -0.06
C LEU A 272 -10.69 -9.25 1.29
N LEU A 273 -11.75 -8.66 1.83
CA LEU A 273 -11.77 -8.10 3.16
C LEU A 273 -12.96 -8.60 3.95
N GLY A 274 -12.78 -8.74 5.25
CA GLY A 274 -13.83 -9.19 6.14
C GLY A 274 -13.71 -8.64 7.54
N PHE A 275 -14.82 -8.76 8.26
CA PHE A 275 -14.99 -8.26 9.62
C PHE A 275 -15.38 -9.39 10.57
N SER A 276 -14.87 -9.36 11.79
CA SER A 276 -15.21 -10.35 12.83
C SER A 276 -16.60 -10.16 13.44
N LYS A 277 -17.17 -8.95 13.33
CA LYS A 277 -18.48 -8.60 13.93
C LYS A 277 -19.53 -8.21 12.89
N PRO A 278 -20.83 -8.49 13.17
CA PRO A 278 -21.36 -9.26 14.30
C PRO A 278 -21.02 -10.76 14.23
N ASN A 279 -20.80 -11.29 13.03
CA ASN A 279 -20.26 -12.63 12.78
C ASN A 279 -19.13 -12.51 11.75
N PRO A 280 -18.07 -13.34 11.83
CA PRO A 280 -17.00 -13.37 10.84
C PRO A 280 -17.55 -13.58 9.44
N ARG A 281 -17.28 -12.63 8.54
CA ARG A 281 -17.77 -12.70 7.17
C ARG A 281 -16.92 -11.85 6.24
N ILE A 282 -16.95 -12.24 4.97
CA ILE A 282 -16.42 -11.42 3.88
C ILE A 282 -17.42 -10.30 3.61
N ASN A 283 -16.86 -9.10 3.45
CA ASN A 283 -17.56 -7.86 3.24
C ASN A 283 -17.30 -7.32 1.84
N ASP A 284 -16.07 -7.40 1.37
CA ASP A 284 -15.66 -6.77 0.13
C ASP A 284 -14.72 -7.69 -0.65
N TYR A 285 -14.88 -7.72 -1.96
CA TYR A 285 -13.86 -8.22 -2.89
C TYR A 285 -13.37 -7.04 -3.70
N TYR A 286 -12.09 -7.04 -4.05
CA TYR A 286 -11.55 -6.01 -4.93
C TYR A 286 -10.56 -6.59 -5.91
N ILE A 287 -10.49 -5.94 -7.06
CA ILE A 287 -9.44 -6.12 -8.05
C ILE A 287 -8.84 -4.74 -8.29
N GLU A 288 -7.53 -4.64 -8.24
CA GLU A 288 -6.79 -3.41 -8.45
C GLU A 288 -5.69 -3.64 -9.48
N THR A 289 -5.46 -2.63 -10.32
CA THR A 289 -4.22 -2.51 -11.09
C THR A 289 -3.56 -1.21 -10.68
N ARG A 290 -2.33 -1.26 -10.19
CA ARG A 290 -1.58 -0.08 -9.74
C ARG A 290 -0.36 0.11 -10.61
N TYR A 291 -0.30 1.25 -11.28
CA TYR A 291 0.87 1.71 -12.02
C TYR A 291 1.53 2.84 -11.25
N ARG A 292 2.78 2.65 -10.81
CA ARG A 292 3.56 3.66 -10.09
C ARG A 292 4.87 3.90 -10.82
N ARG A 293 5.19 5.17 -11.07
CA ARG A 293 6.40 5.57 -11.80
C ARG A 293 7.02 6.83 -11.24
N ALA A 294 8.35 6.87 -11.18
CA ALA A 294 9.09 8.11 -11.05
C ALA A 294 9.02 8.93 -12.35
N ILE A 295 8.35 10.09 -12.31
CA ILE A 295 8.30 11.01 -13.46
C ILE A 295 9.61 11.79 -13.59
N ARG A 296 10.19 12.17 -12.45
CA ARG A 296 11.47 12.88 -12.38
C ARG A 296 12.34 12.25 -11.30
N GLU A 297 13.45 11.66 -11.76
CA GLU A 297 14.50 11.10 -10.92
C GLU A 297 13.94 10.22 -9.80
N ASN A 298 14.17 10.58 -8.54
CA ASN A 298 13.72 9.87 -7.34
C ASN A 298 12.96 10.79 -6.38
N TRP A 299 12.45 11.92 -6.88
CA TRP A 299 11.77 12.91 -6.04
C TRP A 299 10.33 13.21 -6.48
N LEU A 300 9.92 12.87 -7.70
CA LEU A 300 8.54 13.04 -8.18
C LEU A 300 7.96 11.74 -8.71
N PHE A 301 6.89 11.27 -8.07
CA PHE A 301 6.23 10.02 -8.41
C PHE A 301 4.77 10.24 -8.76
N LEU A 302 4.31 9.51 -9.77
CA LEU A 302 2.91 9.40 -10.13
C LEU A 302 2.46 7.97 -9.97
N GLU A 303 1.28 7.83 -9.39
CA GLU A 303 0.59 6.56 -9.26
C GLU A 303 -0.82 6.70 -9.81
N ALA A 304 -1.25 5.70 -10.57
CA ALA A 304 -2.62 5.51 -10.99
C ALA A 304 -3.06 4.10 -10.60
N ALA A 305 -4.14 4.00 -9.82
CA ALA A 305 -4.69 2.73 -9.35
C ALA A 305 -6.19 2.65 -9.68
N PRO A 306 -6.57 2.22 -10.90
CA PRO A 306 -7.92 1.76 -11.17
C PRO A 306 -8.23 0.50 -10.35
N GLN A 307 -9.40 0.47 -9.75
CA GLN A 307 -9.90 -0.68 -8.99
C GLN A 307 -11.39 -0.89 -9.21
N ILE A 308 -11.83 -2.12 -9.03
CA ILE A 308 -13.24 -2.50 -8.99
C ILE A 308 -13.49 -3.13 -7.63
N ILE A 309 -14.41 -2.56 -6.87
CA ILE A 309 -14.81 -3.05 -5.55
C ILE A 309 -16.19 -3.69 -5.67
N VAL A 310 -16.39 -4.82 -5.02
CA VAL A 310 -17.68 -5.50 -4.95
C VAL A 310 -18.05 -5.67 -3.48
N SER A 311 -18.81 -4.71 -2.98
CA SER A 311 -19.16 -4.60 -1.57
C SER A 311 -20.50 -5.25 -1.24
N ARG A 312 -20.56 -5.90 -0.08
CA ARG A 312 -21.80 -6.48 0.44
C ARG A 312 -22.83 -5.41 0.82
N SER A 313 -22.39 -4.25 1.31
CA SER A 313 -23.28 -3.12 1.62
C SER A 313 -24.03 -2.62 0.39
N GLU A 314 -23.37 -2.69 -0.77
CA GLU A 314 -23.91 -2.28 -2.07
C GLU A 314 -24.59 -3.43 -2.83
N ASN A 315 -25.04 -4.46 -2.11
CA ASN A 315 -25.67 -5.66 -2.69
C ASN A 315 -24.82 -6.35 -3.77
N TRP A 316 -23.49 -6.34 -3.59
CA TRP A 316 -22.51 -6.89 -4.54
C TRP A 316 -22.56 -6.25 -5.93
N ARG A 317 -23.00 -4.99 -6.03
CA ARG A 317 -22.80 -4.22 -7.26
C ARG A 317 -21.32 -3.87 -7.42
N PRO A 318 -20.73 -4.10 -8.61
CA PRO A 318 -19.39 -3.62 -8.91
C PRO A 318 -19.34 -2.09 -8.91
N GLU A 319 -18.37 -1.54 -8.18
CA GLU A 319 -18.07 -0.13 -8.10
C GLU A 319 -16.67 0.13 -8.68
N PRO A 320 -16.57 0.69 -9.89
CA PRO A 320 -15.33 1.21 -10.41
C PRO A 320 -14.86 2.42 -9.61
N ARG A 321 -13.58 2.46 -9.29
CA ARG A 321 -12.88 3.56 -8.63
C ARG A 321 -11.52 3.78 -9.27
N LEU A 322 -11.05 5.02 -9.29
CA LEU A 322 -9.73 5.39 -9.77
C LEU A 322 -9.05 6.25 -8.72
N ILE A 323 -7.88 5.82 -8.27
CA ILE A 323 -6.99 6.59 -7.41
C ILE A 323 -5.85 7.15 -8.24
N ILE A 324 -5.49 8.40 -8.00
CA ILE A 324 -4.31 9.04 -8.57
C ILE A 324 -3.52 9.68 -7.42
N ASN A 325 -2.26 9.32 -7.28
CA ASN A 325 -1.36 9.96 -6.32
C ASN A 325 -0.23 10.68 -7.04
N LEU A 326 0.05 11.92 -6.62
CA LEU A 326 1.27 12.64 -6.96
C LEU A 326 2.07 12.81 -5.68
N GLU A 327 3.28 12.25 -5.64
CA GLU A 327 4.14 12.26 -4.47
C GLU A 327 5.44 13.01 -4.77
N LEU A 328 5.78 13.97 -3.92
CA LEU A 328 7.04 14.69 -3.92
C LEU A 328 7.85 14.29 -2.70
N LEU A 329 9.12 13.98 -2.89
CA LEU A 329 10.05 13.57 -1.85
C LEU A 329 11.29 14.46 -1.89
N PHE A 330 11.64 15.05 -0.75
CA PHE A 330 12.84 15.84 -0.57
C PHE A 330 13.70 15.18 0.50
N PHE A 331 15.03 15.19 0.30
CA PHE A 331 16.01 14.61 1.21
C PHE A 331 17.06 15.65 1.60
N ASP A 332 17.75 15.40 2.71
CA ASP A 332 19.00 16.08 3.09
C ASP A 332 18.94 17.61 3.01
N PHE A 333 17.96 18.21 3.70
CA PHE A 333 17.73 19.67 3.74
C PHE A 333 18.39 20.39 4.92
#